data_AF-A0A1W9QA50-F1
#
_entry.id   AF-A0A1W9QA50-F1
#
_cell.length_a   1.000
_cell.length_b   1.000
_cell.length_c   1.000
_cell.angle_alpha   90.00
_cell.angle_beta   90.00
_cell.angle_gamma   90.00
#
_symmetry.space_group_name_H-M   'P 1'
#
loop_
_entity.id
_entity.type
_entity.pdbx_description
1 polymer ?
#
loop_
_entity_poly.entity_id
_entity_poly.type
_entity_poly.pdbx_seq_one_letter_code
_entity_poly.pdbx_strand_id
1 'polypeptide(L)'
;MASRVVMRKVLRTSAQAGKTIGGPERIVEPHFRSQVSSRYAHAMPGGGSATDQMFQTLDRFRLVWPKQGWSWDYRFNMTASSFHVDLLPEAEKALRVAFPEAYDYRTLSRAPEHVREMAESVGGIRADQRLYAGAVAGRLVPVALWWPWGDEITISLRVGLTGYVGEHDLQRLQMTFHALG
;
A
#
# COMPACT_ATOMS: atom_id res chain seq x y z
N MET A 1 30.91 30.65 44.48
CA MET A 1 32.16 30.02 43.96
C MET A 1 31.97 29.85 42.46
N ALA A 2 32.44 30.77 41.62
CA ALA A 2 33.82 31.04 41.19
C ALA A 2 34.31 30.08 40.09
N SER A 3 34.59 30.69 38.92
CA SER A 3 35.54 30.37 37.83
C SER A 3 35.57 28.96 37.20
N ARG A 4 35.34 28.76 35.90
CA ARG A 4 36.06 29.22 34.67
C ARG A 4 37.42 28.52 34.47
N VAL A 5 37.75 28.23 33.20
CA VAL A 5 39.09 28.04 32.56
C VAL A 5 39.51 26.56 32.36
N VAL A 6 40.11 26.05 31.26
CA VAL A 6 40.52 26.45 29.88
C VAL A 6 41.04 25.14 29.22
N MET A 7 40.62 24.77 28.00
CA MET A 7 41.37 24.85 26.73
C MET A 7 42.81 24.26 26.67
N ARG A 8 43.07 23.38 25.68
CA ARG A 8 44.28 23.24 24.81
C ARG A 8 44.16 21.87 24.10
N LYS A 9 43.94 21.76 22.79
CA LYS A 9 44.75 22.10 21.58
C LYS A 9 46.13 21.44 21.59
N VAL A 10 46.40 20.62 20.55
CA VAL A 10 47.59 20.55 19.66
C VAL A 10 47.42 19.26 18.82
N LEU A 11 47.10 19.29 17.51
CA LEU A 11 47.87 19.63 16.30
C LEU A 11 49.02 18.66 15.95
N ARG A 12 49.17 18.43 14.63
CA ARG A 12 50.37 18.00 13.84
C ARG A 12 50.59 16.48 13.66
N THR A 13 51.02 15.92 12.52
CA THR A 13 51.43 16.39 11.18
C THR A 13 51.42 15.20 10.20
N SER A 14 51.27 15.53 8.92
CA SER A 14 51.54 14.81 7.67
C SER A 14 52.88 14.04 7.56
N ALA A 15 52.94 13.05 6.66
CA ALA A 15 54.13 12.75 5.85
C ALA A 15 53.79 11.90 4.61
N GLN A 16 54.63 12.02 3.59
CA GLN A 16 54.43 11.74 2.17
C GLN A 16 55.37 10.61 1.68
N ALA A 17 54.97 9.99 0.54
CA ALA A 17 55.79 9.53 -0.60
C ALA A 17 56.74 8.30 -0.49
N GLY A 18 56.61 7.42 -1.48
CA GLY A 18 57.60 6.43 -1.92
C GLY A 18 57.26 5.91 -3.32
N LYS A 19 58.23 5.93 -4.25
CA LYS A 19 58.12 5.78 -5.71
C LYS A 19 59.03 4.63 -6.17
N THR A 20 58.55 3.72 -7.03
CA THR A 20 59.37 2.73 -7.79
C THR A 20 58.72 2.47 -9.17
N ILE A 21 59.22 3.01 -10.29
CA ILE A 21 60.07 2.47 -11.40
C ILE A 21 59.79 1.04 -11.93
N GLY A 22 59.51 0.92 -13.25
CA GLY A 22 59.81 -0.24 -14.12
C GLY A 22 58.61 -0.94 -14.79
N GLY A 23 58.41 -0.79 -16.12
CA GLY A 23 57.41 -1.52 -16.94
C GLY A 23 57.98 -2.79 -17.62
N PRO A 24 57.45 -3.29 -18.76
CA PRO A 24 56.07 -3.27 -19.27
C PRO A 24 55.53 -4.71 -19.47
N GLU A 25 54.33 -5.03 -18.99
CA GLU A 25 53.70 -6.33 -19.26
C GLU A 25 52.33 -6.12 -19.89
N ARG A 26 52.26 -6.33 -21.22
CA ARG A 26 50.99 -6.49 -21.94
C ARG A 26 50.48 -7.91 -21.69
N ILE A 27 49.52 -8.05 -20.79
CA ILE A 27 48.75 -9.28 -20.58
C ILE A 27 47.26 -8.90 -20.51
N VAL A 28 46.59 -9.26 -21.61
CA VAL A 28 45.20 -9.74 -21.76
C VAL A 28 44.09 -9.06 -20.93
N GLU A 29 43.25 -8.26 -21.58
CA GLU A 29 41.89 -8.01 -21.09
C GLU A 29 40.95 -9.10 -21.62
N PRO A 30 40.21 -9.75 -20.71
CA PRO A 30 38.78 -9.89 -20.92
C PRO A 30 38.07 -9.32 -19.68
N HIS A 31 37.79 -8.02 -19.70
CA HIS A 31 36.88 -7.44 -18.71
C HIS A 31 35.45 -7.78 -19.09
N PHE A 32 35.01 -8.96 -18.63
CA PHE A 32 33.59 -9.24 -18.39
C PHE A 32 33.09 -8.27 -17.33
N ARG A 33 32.60 -7.11 -17.76
CA ARG A 33 31.94 -6.14 -16.88
C ARG A 33 30.46 -6.49 -16.83
N SER A 34 30.11 -7.33 -15.86
CA SER A 34 28.77 -7.38 -15.31
C SER A 34 28.40 -5.99 -14.80
N GLN A 35 27.37 -5.39 -15.39
CA GLN A 35 26.68 -4.25 -14.79
C GLN A 35 25.20 -4.34 -15.10
N VAL A 36 24.52 -5.20 -14.34
CA VAL A 36 23.10 -5.08 -14.06
C VAL A 36 22.93 -3.86 -13.14
N SER A 37 22.58 -2.71 -13.70
CA SER A 37 21.82 -1.67 -13.00
C SER A 37 21.61 -0.45 -13.89
N SER A 38 20.44 -0.37 -14.52
CA SER A 38 19.74 0.90 -14.74
C SER A 38 18.30 0.60 -15.15
N ARG A 39 17.48 0.21 -14.16
CA ARG A 39 16.02 0.10 -14.31
C ARG A 39 15.29 0.64 -13.10
N TYR A 40 15.75 1.77 -12.58
CA TYR A 40 14.88 2.63 -11.77
C TYR A 40 15.17 4.08 -12.17
N ALA A 41 14.83 4.37 -13.43
CA ALA A 41 14.65 5.73 -13.87
C ALA A 41 13.54 6.35 -13.01
N HIS A 42 13.94 7.39 -12.31
CA HIS A 42 13.14 8.42 -11.67
C HIS A 42 11.78 8.64 -12.38
N ALA A 43 10.67 8.42 -11.67
CA ALA A 43 9.35 8.79 -12.15
C ALA A 43 8.54 9.45 -11.02
N MET A 44 8.29 10.75 -11.16
CA MET A 44 7.23 11.52 -10.50
C MET A 44 6.83 12.67 -11.45
N PRO A 45 5.60 13.21 -11.43
CA PRO A 45 4.31 12.62 -11.03
C PRO A 45 3.25 12.75 -12.16
N GLY A 46 2.32 11.79 -12.27
CA GLY A 46 1.05 11.99 -13.02
C GLY A 46 0.76 11.11 -14.25
N GLY A 47 1.51 10.04 -14.52
CA GLY A 47 1.34 9.22 -15.73
C GLY A 47 1.26 7.71 -15.50
N GLY A 48 0.59 7.25 -14.43
CA GLY A 48 0.29 5.82 -14.25
C GLY A 48 -0.99 5.42 -14.99
N SER A 49 -1.14 4.13 -15.33
CA SER A 49 -2.40 3.59 -15.84
C SER A 49 -3.56 3.87 -14.85
N ALA A 50 -4.82 3.80 -15.29
CA ALA A 50 -5.96 3.94 -14.37
C ALA A 50 -5.87 2.97 -13.18
N THR A 51 -5.40 1.75 -13.43
CA THR A 51 -5.12 0.75 -12.40
C THR A 51 -4.01 1.20 -11.43
N ASP A 52 -2.93 1.82 -11.91
CA ASP A 52 -1.88 2.34 -11.02
C ASP A 52 -2.39 3.47 -10.11
N GLN A 53 -3.21 4.36 -10.65
CA GLN A 53 -3.83 5.45 -9.89
C GLN A 53 -4.82 4.92 -8.83
N MET A 54 -5.56 3.84 -9.15
CA MET A 54 -6.39 3.12 -8.20
C MET A 54 -5.55 2.57 -7.04
N PHE A 55 -4.46 1.85 -7.32
CA PHE A 55 -3.59 1.32 -6.26
C PHE A 55 -2.90 2.42 -5.44
N GLN A 56 -2.50 3.54 -6.05
CA GLN A 56 -2.01 4.72 -5.31
C GLN A 56 -3.09 5.32 -4.39
N THR A 57 -4.36 5.23 -4.78
CA THR A 57 -5.47 5.67 -3.94
C THR A 57 -5.69 4.71 -2.78
N LEU A 58 -5.62 3.40 -3.02
CA LEU A 58 -5.68 2.38 -1.97
C LEU A 58 -4.51 2.48 -0.98
N ASP A 59 -3.30 2.77 -1.45
CA ASP A 59 -2.15 2.98 -0.57
C ASP A 59 -2.33 4.23 0.32
N ARG A 60 -2.81 5.33 -0.25
CA ARG A 60 -3.18 6.53 0.54
C ARG A 60 -4.29 6.24 1.55
N PHE A 61 -5.31 5.48 1.15
CA PHE A 61 -6.38 5.05 2.03
C PHE A 61 -5.85 4.26 3.22
N ARG A 62 -4.97 3.28 2.98
CA ARG A 62 -4.32 2.49 4.03
C ARG A 62 -3.55 3.37 5.03
N LEU A 63 -2.84 4.39 4.55
CA LEU A 63 -2.08 5.31 5.40
C LEU A 63 -2.97 6.15 6.33
N VAL A 64 -4.17 6.52 5.88
CA VAL A 64 -5.12 7.33 6.67
C VAL A 64 -6.13 6.50 7.46
N TRP A 65 -6.17 5.19 7.26
CA TRP A 65 -7.07 4.30 7.98
C TRP A 65 -6.74 4.25 9.48
N PRO A 66 -7.74 4.37 10.39
CA PRO A 66 -7.48 4.59 11.82
C PRO A 66 -6.83 3.40 12.53
N LYS A 67 -6.93 2.18 11.99
CA LYS A 67 -6.29 0.99 12.57
C LYS A 67 -5.24 0.37 11.64
N GLN A 68 -3.98 0.52 12.02
CA GLN A 68 -2.86 -0.15 11.35
C GLN A 68 -2.85 -1.66 11.65
N GLY A 69 -2.27 -2.44 10.74
CA GLY A 69 -2.19 -3.91 10.85
C GLY A 69 -3.30 -4.60 10.05
N TRP A 70 -3.14 -4.66 8.74
CA TRP A 70 -4.04 -5.36 7.84
C TRP A 70 -3.64 -6.83 7.74
N SER A 71 -4.62 -7.72 7.62
CA SER A 71 -4.42 -9.14 7.35
C SER A 71 -5.08 -9.55 6.04
N TRP A 72 -4.76 -10.74 5.53
CA TRP A 72 -5.45 -11.30 4.37
C TRP A 72 -6.59 -12.23 4.83
N ASP A 73 -7.80 -11.99 4.34
CA ASP A 73 -8.96 -12.87 4.50
C ASP A 73 -9.07 -13.79 3.28
N TYR A 74 -8.51 -15.00 3.40
CA TYR A 74 -8.48 -16.02 2.35
C TYR A 74 -9.87 -16.47 1.89
N ARG A 75 -10.92 -16.28 2.68
CA ARG A 75 -12.28 -16.68 2.31
C ARG A 75 -12.85 -15.81 1.19
N PHE A 76 -12.44 -14.54 1.17
CA PHE A 76 -12.95 -13.54 0.22
C PHE A 76 -11.86 -12.95 -0.68
N ASN A 77 -10.60 -13.34 -0.50
CA ASN A 77 -9.44 -12.74 -1.17
C ASN A 77 -9.40 -11.21 -1.00
N MET A 78 -9.59 -10.77 0.25
CA MET A 78 -9.63 -9.36 0.62
C MET A 78 -8.67 -9.07 1.75
N THR A 79 -8.23 -7.82 1.86
CA THR A 79 -7.48 -7.34 3.02
C THR A 79 -8.47 -6.97 4.11
N ALA A 80 -8.18 -7.26 5.37
CA ALA A 80 -9.09 -7.04 6.49
C ALA A 80 -8.44 -6.21 7.60
N SER A 81 -9.25 -5.35 8.22
CA SER A 81 -8.89 -4.58 9.42
C SER A 81 -10.11 -4.48 10.31
N SER A 82 -9.95 -4.75 11.61
CA SER A 82 -11.01 -4.58 12.61
C SER A 82 -10.68 -3.43 13.54
N PHE A 83 -11.68 -2.63 13.87
CA PHE A 83 -11.54 -1.45 14.71
C PHE A 83 -12.73 -1.31 15.67
N HIS A 84 -12.50 -0.54 16.74
CA HIS A 84 -13.51 -0.23 17.75
C HIS A 84 -14.45 0.87 17.25
N VAL A 85 -15.73 0.84 17.62
CA VAL A 85 -16.75 1.84 17.22
C VAL A 85 -16.36 3.29 17.53
N ASP A 86 -15.49 3.54 18.50
CA ASP A 86 -14.99 4.88 18.82
C ASP A 86 -14.22 5.54 17.66
N LEU A 87 -13.70 4.74 16.72
CA LEU A 87 -12.96 5.21 15.55
C LEU A 87 -13.85 5.36 14.30
N LEU A 88 -15.18 5.25 14.46
CA LEU A 88 -16.14 5.29 13.35
C LEU A 88 -16.07 6.61 12.56
N PRO A 89 -16.02 7.81 13.19
CA PRO A 89 -15.93 9.06 12.42
C PRO A 89 -14.70 9.13 11.50
N GLU A 90 -13.53 8.70 11.99
CA GLU A 90 -12.27 8.65 11.25
C GLU A 90 -12.32 7.60 10.14
N ALA A 91 -12.84 6.41 10.46
CA ALA A 91 -12.99 5.31 9.50
C ALA A 91 -13.90 5.72 8.35
N GLU A 92 -15.08 6.28 8.62
CA GLU A 92 -16.00 6.74 7.58
C GLU A 92 -15.41 7.87 6.74
N LYS A 93 -14.67 8.79 7.36
CA LYS A 93 -13.99 9.88 6.64
C LYS A 93 -12.94 9.32 5.68
N ALA A 94 -12.11 8.38 6.11
CA ALA A 94 -11.13 7.73 5.24
C ALA A 94 -11.82 6.98 4.09
N LEU A 95 -12.91 6.26 4.40
CA LEU A 95 -13.62 5.43 3.45
C LEU A 95 -14.25 6.23 2.32
N ARG A 96 -14.97 7.32 2.62
CA ARG A 96 -15.67 8.15 1.62
C ARG A 96 -14.73 8.77 0.58
N VAL A 97 -13.45 8.95 0.91
CA VAL A 97 -12.45 9.50 -0.02
C VAL A 97 -12.04 8.46 -1.08
N ALA A 98 -11.91 7.19 -0.69
CA ALA A 98 -11.44 6.13 -1.57
C ALA A 98 -12.57 5.36 -2.26
N PHE A 99 -13.74 5.30 -1.62
CA PHE A 99 -14.92 4.56 -2.06
C PHE A 99 -16.18 5.46 -1.94
N PRO A 100 -16.41 6.35 -2.92
CA PRO A 100 -17.49 7.33 -2.85
C PRO A 100 -18.89 6.72 -3.02
N GLU A 101 -19.00 5.55 -3.66
CA GLU A 101 -20.28 4.87 -3.83
C GLU A 101 -20.54 3.91 -2.67
N ALA A 102 -21.80 3.85 -2.20
CA ALA A 102 -22.21 3.02 -1.09
C ALA A 102 -23.54 2.33 -1.38
N TYR A 103 -23.62 1.05 -1.03
CA TYR A 103 -24.76 0.19 -1.27
C TYR A 103 -25.12 -0.55 0.03
N ASP A 104 -26.40 -0.57 0.34
CA ASP A 104 -26.97 -1.37 1.43
C ASP A 104 -27.92 -2.43 0.84
N TYR A 105 -28.50 -3.27 1.70
CA TYR A 105 -29.43 -4.32 1.28
C TYR A 105 -30.66 -3.82 0.48
N ARG A 106 -31.01 -2.53 0.57
CA ARG A 106 -32.13 -1.91 -0.14
C ARG A 106 -31.72 -1.36 -1.50
N THR A 107 -30.51 -0.81 -1.59
CA THR A 107 -30.00 -0.15 -2.81
C THR A 107 -29.17 -1.05 -3.70
N LEU A 108 -28.70 -2.21 -3.20
CA LEU A 108 -27.85 -3.14 -3.95
C LEU A 108 -28.44 -3.57 -5.29
N SER A 109 -29.77 -3.71 -5.40
CA SER A 109 -30.45 -4.05 -6.66
C SER A 109 -30.20 -3.06 -7.80
N ARG A 110 -29.79 -1.82 -7.48
CA ARG A 110 -29.48 -0.74 -8.43
C ARG A 110 -27.98 -0.57 -8.66
N ALA A 111 -27.15 -1.34 -7.98
CA ALA A 111 -25.70 -1.27 -8.13
C ALA A 111 -25.26 -1.81 -9.51
N PRO A 112 -24.11 -1.34 -10.03
CA PRO A 112 -23.49 -1.94 -11.21
C PRO A 112 -23.33 -3.46 -11.05
N GLU A 113 -23.41 -4.18 -12.16
CA GLU A 113 -23.39 -5.66 -12.17
C GLU A 113 -22.22 -6.25 -11.38
N HIS A 114 -20.99 -5.80 -11.63
CA HIS A 114 -19.79 -6.25 -10.91
C HIS A 114 -19.83 -5.99 -9.39
N VAL A 115 -20.60 -4.99 -8.93
CA VAL A 115 -20.80 -4.73 -7.49
C VAL A 115 -21.83 -5.69 -6.92
N ARG A 116 -22.89 -6.01 -7.67
CA ARG A 116 -23.89 -7.01 -7.28
C ARG A 116 -23.28 -8.41 -7.21
N GLU A 117 -22.52 -8.81 -8.22
CA GLU A 117 -21.78 -10.08 -8.24
C GLU A 117 -20.80 -10.18 -7.06
N MET A 118 -20.08 -9.09 -6.75
CA MET A 118 -19.23 -9.04 -5.57
C MET A 118 -20.03 -9.27 -4.28
N ALA A 119 -21.17 -8.59 -4.11
CA ALA A 119 -22.04 -8.80 -2.94
C ALA A 119 -22.52 -10.26 -2.85
N GLU A 120 -22.93 -10.87 -3.97
CA GLU A 120 -23.34 -12.27 -4.01
C GLU A 120 -22.19 -13.21 -3.62
N SER A 121 -20.97 -12.94 -4.10
CA SER A 121 -19.77 -13.75 -3.80
C SER A 121 -19.40 -13.79 -2.31
N VAL A 122 -19.79 -12.77 -1.53
CA VAL A 122 -19.57 -12.70 -0.09
C VAL A 122 -20.77 -13.14 0.74
N GLY A 123 -21.83 -13.66 0.10
CA GLY A 123 -23.04 -14.16 0.76
C GLY A 123 -24.15 -13.11 0.94
N GLY A 124 -24.11 -12.03 0.16
CA GLY A 124 -25.06 -10.91 0.22
C GLY A 124 -24.69 -9.83 1.24
N ILE A 125 -25.50 -8.76 1.28
CA ILE A 125 -25.36 -7.63 2.21
C ILE A 125 -26.54 -7.63 3.18
N ARG A 126 -26.26 -7.70 4.49
CA ARG A 126 -27.25 -7.66 5.57
C ARG A 126 -27.65 -6.22 5.94
N ALA A 127 -28.64 -6.08 6.80
CA ALA A 127 -29.23 -4.79 7.15
C ALA A 127 -28.27 -3.77 7.80
N ASP A 128 -27.28 -4.28 8.53
CA ASP A 128 -26.23 -3.53 9.22
C ASP A 128 -24.91 -3.44 8.44
N GLN A 129 -24.85 -4.08 7.27
CA GLN A 129 -23.68 -4.12 6.42
C GLN A 129 -23.79 -3.10 5.28
N ARG A 130 -22.63 -2.70 4.76
CA ARG A 130 -22.55 -1.83 3.59
C ARG A 130 -21.43 -2.30 2.66
N LEU A 131 -21.69 -2.25 1.36
CA LEU A 131 -20.69 -2.44 0.31
C LEU A 131 -20.39 -1.09 -0.33
N TYR A 132 -19.14 -0.72 -0.37
CA TYR A 132 -18.67 0.51 -1.00
C TYR A 132 -17.88 0.18 -2.26
N ALA A 133 -17.93 1.07 -3.25
CA ALA A 133 -17.20 0.95 -4.49
C ALA A 133 -16.42 2.22 -4.81
N GLY A 134 -15.21 2.05 -5.33
CA GLY A 134 -14.41 3.11 -5.93
C GLY A 134 -14.68 3.24 -7.43
N ALA A 135 -13.97 4.16 -8.07
CA ALA A 135 -14.06 4.35 -9.51
C ALA A 135 -13.53 3.14 -10.30
N VAL A 136 -14.13 2.90 -11.46
CA VAL A 136 -13.65 1.87 -12.41
C VAL A 136 -12.27 2.24 -12.95
N ALA A 137 -11.33 1.30 -12.85
CA ALA A 137 -9.93 1.47 -13.21
C ALA A 137 -9.49 0.39 -14.20
N GLY A 138 -9.83 0.59 -15.47
CA GLY A 138 -9.65 -0.42 -16.52
C GLY A 138 -10.60 -1.59 -16.29
N ARG A 139 -10.06 -2.77 -15.98
CA ARG A 139 -10.85 -3.99 -15.71
C ARG A 139 -11.21 -4.22 -14.24
N LEU A 140 -10.68 -3.37 -13.36
CA LEU A 140 -10.79 -3.53 -11.91
C LEU A 140 -11.64 -2.42 -11.31
N VAL A 141 -12.32 -2.76 -10.21
CA VAL A 141 -13.02 -1.80 -9.35
C VAL A 141 -12.67 -2.13 -7.90
N PRO A 142 -12.14 -1.18 -7.12
CA PRO A 142 -11.86 -1.44 -5.72
C PRO A 142 -13.17 -1.40 -4.93
N VAL A 143 -13.33 -2.30 -3.98
CA VAL A 143 -14.52 -2.39 -3.14
C VAL A 143 -14.15 -2.47 -1.66
N ALA A 144 -15.06 -2.06 -0.79
CA ALA A 144 -14.90 -2.21 0.64
C ALA A 144 -16.19 -2.72 1.30
N LEU A 145 -16.11 -3.80 2.09
CA LEU A 145 -17.22 -4.37 2.84
C LEU A 145 -17.11 -3.96 4.31
N TRP A 146 -18.09 -3.18 4.77
CA TRP A 146 -18.25 -2.76 6.15
C TRP A 146 -19.13 -3.74 6.90
N TRP A 147 -18.57 -4.34 7.95
CA TRP A 147 -19.16 -5.47 8.65
C TRP A 147 -19.12 -5.26 10.17
N PRO A 148 -20.21 -4.75 10.76
CA PRO A 148 -20.39 -4.78 12.22
C PRO A 148 -20.60 -6.22 12.69
N TRP A 149 -19.99 -6.60 13.83
CA TRP A 149 -20.12 -7.96 14.36
C TRP A 149 -21.38 -8.20 15.18
N GLY A 150 -22.19 -7.16 15.43
CA GLY A 150 -23.39 -7.22 16.26
C GLY A 150 -23.10 -7.21 17.77
N ASP A 151 -21.83 -7.08 18.16
CA ASP A 151 -21.38 -6.91 19.55
C ASP A 151 -21.38 -5.44 19.99
N GLU A 152 -21.89 -4.53 19.16
CA GLU A 152 -21.92 -3.07 19.35
C GLU A 152 -20.56 -2.38 19.52
N ILE A 153 -19.46 -3.14 19.40
CA ILE A 153 -18.11 -2.72 19.78
C ILE A 153 -17.16 -2.82 18.59
N THR A 154 -17.29 -3.88 17.79
CA THR A 154 -16.33 -4.25 16.75
C THR A 154 -16.92 -4.10 15.37
N ILE A 155 -16.19 -3.41 14.50
CA ILE A 155 -16.46 -3.34 13.07
C ILE A 155 -15.24 -3.85 12.32
N SER A 156 -15.45 -4.72 11.33
CA SER A 156 -14.43 -5.06 10.35
C SER A 156 -14.67 -4.34 9.04
N LEU A 157 -13.60 -3.85 8.43
CA LEU A 157 -13.56 -3.51 7.02
C LEU A 157 -12.80 -4.59 6.27
N ARG A 158 -13.33 -5.00 5.12
CA ARG A 158 -12.60 -5.77 4.12
C ARG A 158 -12.44 -4.96 2.85
N VAL A 159 -11.24 -4.86 2.29
CA VAL A 159 -10.98 -4.19 1.02
C VAL A 159 -10.58 -5.21 -0.03
N GLY A 160 -11.23 -5.17 -1.18
CA GLY A 160 -11.06 -6.12 -2.27
C GLY A 160 -11.08 -5.46 -3.63
N LEU A 161 -11.08 -6.31 -4.66
CA LEU A 161 -11.23 -5.92 -6.05
C LEU A 161 -12.40 -6.72 -6.66
N THR A 162 -13.16 -6.10 -7.55
CA THR A 162 -14.14 -6.75 -8.42
C THR A 162 -13.91 -6.36 -9.89
N GLY A 163 -14.72 -6.90 -10.79
CA GLY A 163 -14.52 -6.89 -12.24
C GLY A 163 -13.73 -8.13 -12.67
N TYR A 164 -12.87 -7.98 -13.67
CA TYR A 164 -11.98 -9.07 -14.08
C TYR A 164 -10.74 -9.01 -13.20
N VAL A 165 -10.66 -9.82 -12.15
CA VAL A 165 -9.53 -9.85 -11.19
C VAL A 165 -8.64 -11.06 -11.47
N GLY A 166 -7.32 -10.84 -11.55
CA GLY A 166 -6.33 -11.90 -11.72
C GLY A 166 -5.40 -12.01 -10.51
N GLU A 167 -4.64 -13.10 -10.43
CA GLU A 167 -3.76 -13.39 -9.29
C GLU A 167 -2.74 -12.26 -9.02
N HIS A 168 -2.19 -11.66 -10.08
CA HIS A 168 -1.26 -10.53 -9.96
C HIS A 168 -1.91 -9.31 -9.29
N ASP A 169 -3.21 -9.08 -9.49
CA ASP A 169 -3.91 -7.97 -8.84
C ASP A 169 -4.14 -8.25 -7.35
N LEU A 170 -4.44 -9.50 -6.99
CA LEU A 170 -4.57 -9.94 -5.60
C LEU A 170 -3.23 -9.83 -4.86
N GLN A 171 -2.13 -10.25 -5.49
CA GLN A 171 -0.79 -10.08 -4.93
C GLN A 171 -0.45 -8.59 -4.75
N ARG A 172 -0.76 -7.76 -5.76
CA ARG A 172 -0.57 -6.31 -5.64
C ARG A 172 -1.43 -5.70 -4.53
N LEU A 173 -2.64 -6.19 -4.32
CA LEU A 173 -3.51 -5.77 -3.22
C LEU A 173 -2.90 -6.14 -1.85
N GLN A 174 -2.42 -7.38 -1.68
CA GLN A 174 -1.72 -7.81 -0.47
C GLN A 174 -0.52 -6.93 -0.16
N MET A 175 0.34 -6.70 -1.15
CA MET A 175 1.50 -5.81 -1.02
C MET A 175 1.08 -4.38 -0.69
N THR A 176 0.04 -3.85 -1.34
CA THR A 176 -0.46 -2.49 -1.08
C THR A 176 -0.90 -2.33 0.37
N PHE A 177 -1.55 -3.34 0.94
CA PHE A 177 -2.07 -3.30 2.31
C PHE A 177 -1.09 -3.79 3.39
N HIS A 178 0.09 -4.27 2.99
CA HIS A 178 1.00 -5.02 3.87
C HIS A 178 0.30 -6.22 4.54
N ALA A 179 -0.65 -6.83 3.84
CA ALA A 179 -1.44 -7.97 4.30
C ALA A 179 -0.77 -9.29 3.86
N LEU A 180 0.55 -9.39 4.04
CA LEU A 180 1.31 -10.59 3.77
C LEU A 180 1.21 -11.46 5.03
N GLY A 181 0.53 -12.61 4.90
CA GLY A 181 0.37 -13.57 5.99
C GLY A 181 1.68 -14.15 6.50
#